data_AF-A0AAV4L5S0-F1
#
_entry.id   AF-A0AAV4L5S0-F1
#
_cell.length_a   1.000
_cell.length_b   1.000
_cell.length_c   1.000
_cell.angle_alpha   90.00
_cell.angle_beta   90.00
_cell.angle_gamma   90.00
#
_symmetry.space_group_name_H-M   'P 1'
#
loop_
_entity.id
_entity.type
_entity.pdbx_description
1 polymer ?
#
loop_
_entity_poly.entity_id
_entity_poly.type
_entity_poly.pdbx_seq_one_letter_code
_entity_poly.pdbx_strand_id
1 'polypeptide(L)'
;MFHVKHNVIIIGSGPAGYTAAIYLGRAGLNPVMVTGALSPGGQLVNTTEVENFPGFPEGILGPDLMDRMKEQAKRFGTTYIADDVSSIEACESDSVKPTYRVTLSDDSQLEASSLIIATGSSFRKLGVPGEQELSGHGVSYCATCDGFFFRNKPIVVVGGGDSAFEEALFLTRFGSSVTLIHRRDSFRASQIMVDRAKANPTITLMTNTVVTSITGTSSPTQNTGAPIAIPGLTLKRPAVAPASVSSIAVRNVVTGEESTLDTNAVFVAIGHTPATDFAAGVVDRDNDGYVVVQGASTVTSAPGIFAAGDCVDRTYRQAISAAGMGCRAALDAQAYLTD
;
A
#
# COMPACT_ATOMS: atom_id res chain seq x y z
N MET A 1 -17.72 -19.00 -25.70
CA MET A 1 -16.94 -18.12 -24.81
C MET A 1 -16.00 -17.32 -25.70
N PHE A 2 -16.04 -15.99 -25.67
CA PHE A 2 -15.19 -15.17 -26.54
C PHE A 2 -13.78 -15.13 -25.95
N HIS A 3 -12.85 -15.88 -26.54
CA HIS A 3 -11.42 -15.82 -26.19
C HIS A 3 -10.82 -14.56 -26.80
N VAL A 4 -10.69 -13.49 -26.01
CA VAL A 4 -9.99 -12.28 -26.44
C VAL A 4 -8.53 -12.41 -26.04
N LYS A 5 -7.65 -12.55 -27.04
CA LYS A 5 -6.20 -12.59 -26.83
C LYS A 5 -5.64 -11.16 -26.82
N HIS A 6 -4.94 -10.82 -25.75
CA HIS A 6 -4.29 -9.53 -25.54
C HIS A 6 -2.76 -9.65 -25.67
N ASN A 7 -2.10 -8.54 -25.99
CA ASN A 7 -0.64 -8.50 -25.96
C ASN A 7 -0.15 -8.57 -24.51
N VAL A 8 -0.72 -7.73 -23.66
CA VAL A 8 -0.33 -7.57 -22.26
C VAL A 8 -1.54 -7.27 -21.38
N ILE A 9 -1.63 -7.99 -20.25
CA ILE A 9 -2.58 -7.71 -19.16
C ILE A 9 -1.80 -7.21 -17.93
N ILE A 10 -2.28 -6.13 -17.33
CA ILE A 10 -1.77 -5.56 -16.09
C ILE A 10 -2.77 -5.88 -14.98
N ILE A 11 -2.30 -6.50 -13.90
CA ILE A 11 -3.13 -6.90 -12.77
C ILE A 11 -2.83 -5.96 -11.61
N GLY A 12 -3.76 -5.05 -11.32
CA GLY A 12 -3.62 -4.04 -10.27
C GLY A 12 -3.53 -2.61 -10.81
N SER A 13 -4.15 -1.69 -10.08
CA SER A 13 -4.38 -0.30 -10.49
C SER A 13 -3.73 0.73 -9.54
N GLY A 14 -2.63 0.36 -8.88
CA GLY A 14 -1.81 1.32 -8.13
C GLY A 14 -0.88 2.14 -9.03
N PRO A 15 0.04 2.95 -8.44
CA PRO A 15 1.04 3.71 -9.19
C PRO A 15 1.88 2.88 -10.16
N ALA A 16 2.24 1.65 -9.76
CA ALA A 16 2.97 0.72 -10.62
C ALA A 16 2.15 0.31 -11.85
N GLY A 17 0.90 -0.11 -11.65
CA GLY A 17 0.00 -0.53 -12.73
C GLY A 17 -0.29 0.59 -13.72
N TYR A 18 -0.67 1.78 -13.24
CA TYR A 18 -0.93 2.92 -14.13
C TYR A 18 0.31 3.39 -14.87
N THR A 19 1.48 3.42 -14.22
CA THR A 19 2.71 3.77 -14.92
C THR A 19 3.04 2.75 -16.00
N ALA A 20 2.89 1.46 -15.72
CA ALA A 20 3.09 0.42 -16.73
C ALA A 20 2.13 0.60 -17.93
N ALA A 21 0.86 0.87 -17.66
CA ALA A 21 -0.16 1.09 -18.68
C ALA A 21 0.14 2.31 -19.57
N ILE A 22 0.61 3.42 -18.98
CA ILE A 22 1.01 4.61 -19.73
C ILE A 22 2.14 4.28 -20.72
N TYR A 23 3.17 3.55 -20.30
CA TYR A 23 4.30 3.20 -21.16
C TYR A 23 3.88 2.23 -22.27
N LEU A 24 3.15 1.16 -21.94
CA LEU A 24 2.68 0.17 -22.91
C LEU A 24 1.66 0.75 -23.90
N GLY A 25 0.76 1.63 -23.44
CA GLY A 25 -0.17 2.34 -24.30
C GLY A 25 0.54 3.25 -25.30
N ARG A 26 1.58 3.97 -24.85
CA ARG A 26 2.44 4.78 -25.74
C ARG A 26 3.23 3.95 -26.75
N ALA A 27 3.56 2.71 -26.41
CA ALA A 27 4.18 1.76 -27.32
C ALA A 27 3.19 1.12 -28.32
N GLY A 28 1.90 1.45 -28.26
CA GLY A 28 0.88 0.90 -29.16
C GLY A 28 0.45 -0.53 -28.82
N LEU A 29 0.78 -1.03 -27.62
CA LEU A 29 0.50 -2.42 -27.22
C LEU A 29 -0.93 -2.63 -26.70
N ASN A 30 -1.72 -1.56 -26.56
CA ASN A 30 -3.12 -1.56 -26.12
C ASN A 30 -3.34 -2.39 -24.84
N PRO A 31 -2.72 -2.00 -23.71
CA PRO A 31 -2.76 -2.78 -22.48
C PRO A 31 -4.19 -2.89 -21.94
N VAL A 32 -4.52 -4.06 -21.41
CA VAL A 32 -5.71 -4.26 -20.59
C VAL A 32 -5.30 -4.26 -19.12
N MET A 33 -6.01 -3.51 -18.29
CA MET A 33 -5.77 -3.47 -16.85
C MET A 33 -6.98 -4.01 -16.10
N VAL A 34 -6.75 -5.03 -15.28
CA VAL A 34 -7.70 -5.50 -14.28
C VAL A 34 -7.49 -4.68 -13.02
N THR A 35 -8.45 -3.81 -12.69
CA THR A 35 -8.23 -2.74 -11.70
C THR A 35 -8.43 -3.19 -10.27
N GLY A 36 -9.07 -4.33 -10.04
CA GLY A 36 -9.69 -4.70 -8.77
C GLY A 36 -11.13 -4.21 -8.70
N ALA A 37 -12.02 -5.01 -8.11
CA ALA A 37 -13.45 -4.71 -8.04
C ALA A 37 -13.77 -3.64 -6.98
N LEU A 38 -13.08 -3.68 -5.85
CA LEU A 38 -13.41 -2.87 -4.67
C LEU A 38 -12.42 -1.75 -4.37
N SER A 39 -11.21 -1.79 -4.92
CA SER A 39 -10.14 -0.83 -4.59
C SER A 39 -9.36 -0.33 -5.81
N PRO A 40 -10.04 0.18 -6.86
CA PRO A 40 -9.35 0.80 -7.99
C PRO A 40 -8.54 2.02 -7.52
N GLY A 41 -7.28 2.13 -7.95
CA GLY A 41 -6.33 3.15 -7.46
C GLY A 41 -5.42 2.67 -6.32
N GLY A 42 -5.69 1.50 -5.74
CA GLY A 42 -4.86 0.91 -4.69
C GLY A 42 -4.87 1.72 -3.39
N GLN A 43 -3.80 1.60 -2.60
CA GLN A 43 -3.74 2.15 -1.24
C GLN A 43 -3.88 3.68 -1.16
N LEU A 44 -3.43 4.41 -2.19
CA LEU A 44 -3.45 5.88 -2.17
C LEU A 44 -4.88 6.46 -2.20
N VAL A 45 -5.88 5.70 -2.63
CA VAL A 45 -7.28 6.17 -2.55
C VAL A 45 -7.74 6.34 -1.10
N ASN A 46 -7.10 5.65 -0.16
CA ASN A 46 -7.41 5.75 1.27
C ASN A 46 -6.55 6.78 2.01
N THR A 47 -5.60 7.44 1.35
CA THR A 47 -4.79 8.50 1.98
C THR A 47 -5.39 9.88 1.71
N THR A 48 -5.24 10.78 2.68
CA THR A 48 -5.71 12.16 2.54
C THR A 48 -4.79 12.93 1.62
N GLU A 49 -3.58 13.28 2.06
CA GLU A 49 -2.64 14.16 1.37
C GLU A 49 -1.31 13.46 1.10
N VAL A 50 -0.76 13.68 -0.09
CA VAL A 50 0.51 13.13 -0.57
C VAL A 50 1.45 14.30 -0.88
N GLU A 51 2.45 14.48 -0.03
CA GLU A 51 3.46 15.55 -0.17
C GLU A 51 4.78 15.07 -0.77
N ASN A 52 4.97 13.75 -0.87
CA ASN A 52 6.25 13.13 -1.26
C ASN A 52 6.25 12.53 -2.68
N PHE A 53 5.20 12.76 -3.47
CA PHE A 53 5.17 12.42 -4.89
C PHE A 53 5.65 13.63 -5.72
N PRO A 54 6.79 13.53 -6.44
CA PRO A 54 7.36 14.68 -7.14
C PRO A 54 6.45 15.19 -8.26
N GLY A 55 6.41 16.52 -8.42
CA GLY A 55 5.55 17.20 -9.39
C GLY A 55 4.35 17.92 -8.77
N PHE A 56 4.13 17.76 -7.46
CA PHE A 56 3.04 18.41 -6.71
C PHE A 56 3.64 19.21 -5.53
N PRO A 57 4.13 20.43 -5.76
CA PRO A 57 4.83 21.22 -4.73
C PRO A 57 3.94 21.61 -3.54
N GLU A 58 2.64 21.73 -3.77
CA GLU A 58 1.64 22.05 -2.73
C GLU A 58 0.95 20.79 -2.17
N GLY A 59 1.50 19.60 -2.45
CA GLY A 59 0.83 18.33 -2.18
C GLY A 59 -0.33 18.04 -3.15
N ILE A 60 -0.88 16.82 -3.04
CA ILE A 60 -2.07 16.39 -3.79
C ILE A 60 -2.85 15.38 -2.96
N LEU A 61 -4.18 15.35 -3.11
CA LEU A 61 -4.97 14.31 -2.47
C LEU A 61 -4.67 12.93 -3.10
N GLY A 62 -4.64 11.89 -2.26
CA GLY A 62 -4.38 10.52 -2.72
C GLY A 62 -5.30 10.04 -3.85
N PRO A 63 -6.64 10.18 -3.71
CA PRO A 63 -7.60 9.91 -4.79
C PRO A 63 -7.33 10.72 -6.07
N ASP A 64 -7.08 12.02 -5.95
CA ASP A 64 -6.85 12.91 -7.10
C ASP A 64 -5.60 12.51 -7.88
N LEU A 65 -4.54 12.06 -7.19
CA LEU A 65 -3.33 11.55 -7.83
C LEU A 65 -3.62 10.29 -8.65
N MET A 66 -4.41 9.36 -8.09
CA MET A 66 -4.79 8.12 -8.77
C MET A 66 -5.72 8.36 -9.96
N ASP A 67 -6.66 9.29 -9.83
CA ASP A 67 -7.54 9.69 -10.94
C ASP A 67 -6.73 10.31 -12.10
N ARG A 68 -5.77 11.20 -11.80
CA ARG A 68 -4.87 11.76 -12.83
C ARG A 68 -4.06 10.68 -13.53
N MET A 69 -3.53 9.71 -12.79
CA MET A 69 -2.81 8.57 -13.38
C MET A 69 -3.70 7.70 -14.27
N LYS A 70 -4.93 7.42 -13.83
CA LYS A 70 -5.95 6.69 -14.60
C LYS A 70 -6.33 7.41 -15.88
N GLU A 71 -6.55 8.73 -15.83
CA GLU A 71 -6.85 9.55 -17.00
C GLU A 71 -5.70 9.54 -18.00
N GLN A 72 -4.46 9.63 -17.51
CA GLN A 72 -3.27 9.57 -18.36
C GLN A 72 -3.12 8.21 -19.03
N ALA A 73 -3.32 7.11 -18.32
CA ALA A 73 -3.31 5.75 -18.90
C ALA A 73 -4.44 5.56 -19.92
N LYS A 74 -5.64 6.09 -19.64
CA LYS A 74 -6.80 6.04 -20.55
C LYS A 74 -6.54 6.81 -21.85
N ARG A 75 -5.91 7.99 -21.75
CA ARG A 75 -5.53 8.83 -22.90
C ARG A 75 -4.64 8.08 -23.90
N PHE A 76 -3.83 7.13 -23.45
CA PHE A 76 -2.97 6.29 -24.29
C PHE A 76 -3.58 4.92 -24.63
N GLY A 77 -4.89 4.75 -24.49
CA GLY A 77 -5.61 3.58 -25.02
C GLY A 77 -5.68 2.38 -24.08
N THR A 78 -5.45 2.56 -22.77
CA THR A 78 -5.63 1.48 -21.79
C THR A 78 -7.10 1.12 -21.64
N THR A 79 -7.42 -0.17 -21.71
CA THR A 79 -8.75 -0.71 -21.42
C THR A 79 -8.83 -1.17 -19.97
N TYR A 80 -9.90 -0.83 -19.26
CA TYR A 80 -10.09 -1.20 -17.85
C TYR A 80 -11.15 -2.28 -17.69
N ILE A 81 -10.86 -3.26 -16.85
CA ILE A 81 -11.80 -4.29 -16.38
C ILE A 81 -11.89 -4.15 -14.86
N ALA A 82 -13.07 -3.79 -14.38
CA ALA A 82 -13.35 -3.61 -12.95
C ALA A 82 -13.75 -4.94 -12.32
N ASP A 83 -12.75 -5.79 -12.08
CA ASP A 83 -12.88 -7.11 -11.49
C ASP A 83 -11.59 -7.48 -10.72
N ASP A 84 -11.62 -8.57 -9.97
CA ASP A 84 -10.47 -9.17 -9.30
C ASP A 84 -9.98 -10.40 -10.07
N VAL A 85 -8.67 -10.66 -10.05
CA VAL A 85 -8.07 -11.88 -10.62
C VAL A 85 -8.08 -12.98 -9.57
N SER A 86 -8.68 -14.12 -9.90
CA SER A 86 -8.77 -15.29 -9.03
C SER A 86 -7.59 -16.26 -9.23
N SER A 87 -7.13 -16.45 -10.47
CA SER A 87 -5.98 -17.29 -10.79
C SER A 87 -5.31 -16.89 -12.10
N ILE A 88 -4.06 -17.29 -12.25
CA ILE A 88 -3.35 -17.30 -13.54
C ILE A 88 -2.79 -18.70 -13.80
N GLU A 89 -2.72 -19.08 -15.07
CA GLU A 89 -2.12 -20.35 -15.51
C GLU A 89 -1.46 -20.20 -16.88
N ALA A 90 -0.43 -21.01 -17.14
CA ALA A 90 0.16 -21.11 -18.48
C ALA A 90 -0.70 -22.04 -19.33
N CYS A 91 -1.10 -21.58 -20.51
CA CYS A 91 -1.79 -22.43 -21.49
C CYS A 91 -0.80 -23.39 -22.14
N GLU A 92 -1.19 -24.65 -22.31
CA GLU A 92 -0.45 -25.61 -23.14
C GLU A 92 -0.41 -25.11 -24.59
N SER A 93 0.80 -24.93 -25.14
CA SER A 93 1.00 -24.51 -26.52
C SER A 93 2.35 -25.00 -27.04
N ASP A 94 2.40 -25.36 -28.32
CA ASP A 94 3.64 -25.66 -29.05
C ASP A 94 4.47 -24.39 -29.38
N SER A 95 4.01 -23.21 -28.95
CA SER A 95 4.69 -21.94 -29.17
C SER A 95 5.93 -21.80 -28.28
N VAL A 96 6.98 -21.19 -28.82
CA VAL A 96 8.23 -20.90 -28.07
C VAL A 96 7.97 -20.00 -26.86
N LYS A 97 6.97 -19.10 -26.96
CA LYS A 97 6.54 -18.21 -25.87
C LYS A 97 5.20 -18.67 -25.30
N PRO A 98 5.07 -18.83 -23.97
CA PRO A 98 3.80 -19.20 -23.36
C PRO A 98 2.74 -18.12 -23.56
N THR A 99 1.48 -18.55 -23.63
CA THR A 99 0.31 -17.69 -23.46
C THR A 99 -0.25 -17.96 -22.06
N TYR A 100 -0.67 -16.93 -21.36
CA TYR A 100 -1.23 -17.04 -20.02
C TYR A 100 -2.73 -16.81 -20.04
N ARG A 101 -3.47 -17.65 -19.32
CA ARG A 101 -4.89 -17.46 -19.01
C ARG A 101 -5.00 -16.76 -17.66
N VAL A 102 -5.83 -15.74 -17.61
CA VAL A 102 -6.19 -14.99 -16.41
C VAL A 102 -7.68 -15.24 -16.15
N THR A 103 -8.00 -15.82 -15.00
CA THR A 103 -9.38 -16.05 -14.58
C THR A 103 -9.80 -14.93 -13.64
N LEU A 104 -10.96 -14.32 -13.91
CA LEU A 104 -11.53 -13.27 -13.07
C LEU A 104 -12.43 -13.85 -11.98
N SER A 105 -12.98 -13.01 -11.11
CA SER A 105 -13.84 -13.46 -10.01
C SER A 105 -15.23 -13.93 -10.48
N ASP A 106 -15.66 -13.50 -11.66
CA ASP A 106 -16.91 -13.90 -12.31
C ASP A 106 -16.79 -15.13 -13.23
N ASP A 107 -15.67 -15.87 -13.11
CA ASP A 107 -15.27 -17.00 -13.95
C ASP A 107 -15.01 -16.66 -15.43
N SER A 108 -15.04 -15.38 -15.81
CA SER A 108 -14.61 -14.97 -17.14
C SER A 108 -13.09 -15.14 -17.30
N GLN A 109 -12.66 -15.38 -18.53
CA GLN A 109 -11.27 -15.70 -18.84
C GLN A 109 -10.72 -14.77 -19.91
N LEU A 110 -9.52 -14.27 -19.66
CA LEU A 110 -8.73 -13.47 -20.58
C LEU A 110 -7.45 -14.23 -20.91
N GLU A 111 -6.90 -14.01 -22.11
CA GLU A 111 -5.61 -14.59 -22.49
C GLU A 111 -4.63 -13.49 -22.88
N ALA A 112 -3.36 -13.62 -22.49
CA ALA A 112 -2.33 -12.67 -22.87
C ALA A 112 -0.97 -13.31 -23.13
N SER A 113 -0.18 -12.66 -23.97
CA SER A 113 1.20 -13.09 -24.26
C SER A 113 2.18 -12.64 -23.18
N SER A 114 1.82 -11.64 -22.38
CA SER A 114 2.59 -11.16 -21.24
C SER A 114 1.67 -10.66 -20.12
N LEU A 115 2.13 -10.78 -18.87
CA LEU A 115 1.44 -10.28 -17.67
C LEU A 115 2.34 -9.34 -16.86
N ILE A 116 1.74 -8.31 -16.26
CA ILE A 116 2.39 -7.47 -15.24
C ILE A 116 1.59 -7.56 -13.94
N ILE A 117 2.18 -8.12 -12.90
CA ILE A 117 1.63 -8.20 -11.54
C ILE A 117 1.98 -6.90 -10.80
N ALA A 118 0.99 -6.05 -10.57
CA ALA A 118 1.10 -4.77 -9.89
C ALA A 118 0.05 -4.60 -8.78
N THR A 119 -0.26 -5.71 -8.10
CA THR A 119 -1.33 -5.82 -7.09
C THR A 119 -0.97 -5.21 -5.74
N GLY A 120 0.29 -4.82 -5.55
CA GLY A 120 0.77 -4.19 -4.33
C GLY A 120 0.72 -5.12 -3.11
N SER A 121 0.64 -4.51 -1.93
CA SER A 121 0.45 -5.20 -0.67
C SER A 121 -0.64 -4.52 0.15
N SER A 122 -1.03 -5.10 1.27
CA SER A 122 -1.93 -4.50 2.26
C SER A 122 -1.27 -4.48 3.63
N PHE A 123 -1.54 -3.44 4.42
CA PHE A 123 -1.06 -3.38 5.80
C PHE A 123 -1.76 -4.44 6.65
N ARG A 124 -1.01 -5.11 7.52
CA ARG A 124 -1.61 -5.94 8.57
C ARG A 124 -2.18 -5.02 9.65
N LYS A 125 -3.42 -5.31 10.05
CA LYS A 125 -4.15 -4.54 11.06
C LYS A 125 -4.09 -5.22 12.43
N LEU A 126 -4.23 -4.44 13.49
CA LEU A 126 -4.34 -4.93 14.85
C LEU A 126 -5.69 -5.63 15.08
N GLY A 127 -6.75 -5.19 14.40
CA GLY A 127 -8.10 -5.71 14.55
C GLY A 127 -8.76 -5.28 15.86
N VAL A 128 -8.42 -4.08 16.35
CA VAL A 128 -8.91 -3.55 17.63
C VAL A 128 -9.95 -2.44 17.42
N PRO A 129 -10.90 -2.24 18.35
CA PRO A 129 -11.83 -1.13 18.28
C PRO A 129 -11.12 0.22 18.17
N GLY A 130 -11.59 1.08 17.26
CA GLY A 130 -11.04 2.42 17.02
C GLY A 130 -9.95 2.48 15.95
N GLU A 131 -9.35 1.35 15.56
CA GLU A 131 -8.28 1.34 14.54
C GLU A 131 -8.79 1.80 13.17
N GLN A 132 -9.94 1.27 12.74
CA GLN A 132 -10.50 1.60 11.43
C GLN A 132 -11.13 3.00 11.42
N GLU A 133 -11.81 3.37 12.51
CA GLU A 133 -12.52 4.64 12.66
C GLU A 133 -11.56 5.85 12.74
N LEU A 134 -10.36 5.64 13.27
CA LEU A 134 -9.33 6.68 13.44
C LEU A 134 -8.19 6.58 12.41
N SER A 135 -8.35 5.74 11.37
CA SER A 135 -7.41 5.64 10.24
C SER A 135 -7.30 6.98 9.51
N GLY A 136 -6.07 7.49 9.34
CA GLY A 136 -5.82 8.84 8.79
C GLY A 136 -6.11 9.99 9.77
N HIS A 137 -6.49 9.65 11.01
CA HIS A 137 -6.87 10.58 12.07
C HIS A 137 -6.08 10.31 13.35
N GLY A 138 -4.82 9.92 13.19
CA GLY A 138 -3.90 9.53 14.27
C GLY A 138 -3.51 8.05 14.22
N VAL A 139 -4.28 7.19 13.56
CA VAL A 139 -3.82 5.83 13.21
C VAL A 139 -3.19 5.87 11.82
N SER A 140 -1.94 5.41 11.73
CA SER A 140 -1.16 5.36 10.49
C SER A 140 -0.46 4.01 10.35
N TYR A 141 -0.17 3.65 9.10
CA TYR A 141 0.60 2.45 8.75
C TYR A 141 1.90 2.81 8.00
N CYS A 142 2.24 4.10 7.93
CA CYS A 142 3.44 4.59 7.24
C CYS A 142 4.06 5.76 8.01
N ALA A 143 5.10 5.49 8.80
CA ALA A 143 5.83 6.53 9.52
C ALA A 143 6.44 7.60 8.61
N THR A 144 6.97 7.22 7.44
CA THR A 144 7.60 8.16 6.50
C THR A 144 6.59 9.08 5.81
N CYS A 145 5.33 8.65 5.72
CA CYS A 145 4.25 9.43 5.15
C CYS A 145 3.73 10.46 6.17
N ASP A 146 3.38 9.98 7.37
CA ASP A 146 2.57 10.78 8.30
C ASP A 146 3.35 11.32 9.52
N GLY A 147 4.58 10.84 9.75
CA GLY A 147 5.36 11.16 10.95
C GLY A 147 5.57 12.65 11.19
N PHE A 148 5.67 13.44 10.11
CA PHE A 148 5.87 14.89 10.17
C PHE A 148 4.69 15.63 10.84
N PHE A 149 3.45 15.14 10.70
CA PHE A 149 2.25 15.77 11.28
C PHE A 149 2.17 15.69 12.81
N PHE A 150 2.99 14.83 13.44
CA PHE A 150 2.98 14.58 14.88
C PHE A 150 4.15 15.21 15.63
N ARG A 151 4.65 16.34 15.12
CA ARG A 151 5.73 17.10 15.76
C ARG A 151 5.39 17.49 17.20
N ASN A 152 6.32 17.23 18.12
CA ASN A 152 6.23 17.48 19.56
C ASN A 152 5.06 16.76 20.26
N LYS A 153 4.53 15.68 19.67
CA LYS A 153 3.46 14.88 20.27
C LYS A 153 3.97 13.50 20.70
N PRO A 154 3.38 12.87 21.74
CA PRO A 154 3.60 11.47 22.06
C PRO A 154 3.09 10.57 20.94
N ILE A 155 3.91 9.59 20.57
CA ILE A 155 3.65 8.65 19.48
C ILE A 155 3.80 7.22 19.99
N VAL A 156 2.93 6.33 19.55
CA VAL A 156 3.04 4.89 19.76
C VAL A 156 3.40 4.21 18.45
N VAL A 157 4.30 3.23 18.50
CA VAL A 157 4.61 2.32 17.40
C VAL A 157 4.31 0.89 17.85
N VAL A 158 3.54 0.13 17.08
CA VAL A 158 3.21 -1.26 17.39
C VAL A 158 3.95 -2.19 16.44
N GLY A 159 4.83 -3.04 16.95
CA GLY A 159 5.61 -3.94 16.12
C GLY A 159 6.81 -4.55 16.85
N GLY A 160 7.64 -5.29 16.13
CA GLY A 160 8.86 -5.88 16.74
C GLY A 160 9.81 -6.59 15.77
N GLY A 161 9.66 -6.36 14.47
CA GLY A 161 10.69 -6.64 13.47
C GLY A 161 11.48 -5.38 13.15
N ASP A 162 12.47 -5.46 12.26
CA ASP A 162 13.33 -4.32 11.91
C ASP A 162 12.52 -3.09 11.46
N SER A 163 11.46 -3.27 10.66
CA SER A 163 10.60 -2.16 10.22
C SER A 163 10.03 -1.35 11.38
N ALA A 164 9.58 -2.00 12.47
CA ALA A 164 9.05 -1.29 13.63
C ALA A 164 10.12 -0.46 14.35
N PHE A 165 11.35 -0.96 14.40
CA PHE A 165 12.48 -0.24 15.00
C PHE A 165 12.97 0.90 14.11
N GLU A 166 13.01 0.70 12.79
CA GLU A 166 13.33 1.75 11.82
C GLU A 166 12.30 2.89 11.89
N GLU A 167 11.01 2.56 11.88
CA GLU A 167 9.93 3.53 11.99
C GLU A 167 9.96 4.26 13.34
N ALA A 168 10.17 3.56 14.45
CA ALA A 168 10.28 4.20 15.77
C ALA A 168 11.47 5.17 15.83
N LEU A 169 12.65 4.77 15.33
CA LEU A 169 13.84 5.63 15.25
C LEU A 169 13.63 6.82 14.32
N PHE A 170 12.90 6.65 13.23
CA PHE A 170 12.54 7.74 12.32
C PHE A 170 11.61 8.74 13.01
N LEU A 171 10.61 8.26 13.74
CA LEU A 171 9.60 9.08 14.42
C LEU A 171 10.18 9.91 15.57
N THR A 172 11.31 9.52 16.17
CA THR A 172 11.99 10.36 17.20
C THR A 172 12.48 11.71 16.65
N ARG A 173 12.53 11.89 15.32
CA ARG A 173 12.84 13.18 14.69
C ARG A 173 11.70 14.19 14.82
N PHE A 174 10.49 13.72 15.13
CA PHE A 174 9.28 14.54 15.17
C PHE A 174 8.59 14.49 16.54
N GLY A 175 8.35 13.28 17.07
CA GLY A 175 7.59 13.08 18.31
C GLY A 175 8.32 13.61 19.55
N SER A 176 7.56 14.00 20.57
CA SER A 176 8.12 14.34 21.90
C SER A 176 8.53 13.08 22.68
N SER A 177 7.87 11.96 22.42
CA SER A 177 8.23 10.62 22.90
C SER A 177 7.73 9.56 21.91
N VAL A 178 8.40 8.40 21.88
CA VAL A 178 8.01 7.26 21.07
C VAL A 178 7.94 6.01 21.95
N THR A 179 6.75 5.44 22.12
CA THR A 179 6.58 4.17 22.83
C THR A 179 6.45 3.03 21.83
N LEU A 180 7.43 2.13 21.78
CA LEU A 180 7.39 0.93 20.94
C LEU A 180 6.79 -0.24 21.73
N ILE A 181 5.60 -0.67 21.32
CA ILE A 181 4.85 -1.77 21.95
C ILE A 181 5.07 -3.06 21.19
N HIS A 182 5.46 -4.12 21.92
CA HIS A 182 5.58 -5.46 21.38
C HIS A 182 4.93 -6.53 22.26
N ARG A 183 4.24 -7.47 21.62
CA ARG A 183 3.46 -8.53 22.29
C ARG A 183 4.29 -9.61 22.98
N ARG A 184 5.60 -9.69 22.71
CA ARG A 184 6.52 -10.67 23.30
C ARG A 184 7.59 -9.98 24.14
N ASP A 185 8.35 -10.76 24.89
CA ASP A 185 9.53 -10.35 25.66
C ASP A 185 10.78 -10.13 24.80
N SER A 186 10.76 -10.63 23.56
CA SER A 186 11.87 -10.66 22.63
C SER A 186 11.43 -10.18 21.24
N PHE A 187 12.36 -9.54 20.52
CA PHE A 187 12.11 -8.95 19.21
C PHE A 187 12.65 -9.84 18.09
N ARG A 188 12.04 -9.77 16.90
CA ARG A 188 12.58 -10.35 15.67
C ARG A 188 13.57 -9.43 14.97
N ALA A 189 13.61 -8.15 15.37
CA ALA A 189 14.55 -7.18 14.85
C ALA A 189 16.01 -7.61 15.11
N SER A 190 16.90 -7.21 14.23
CA SER A 190 18.34 -7.37 14.39
C SER A 190 18.82 -6.71 15.70
N GLN A 191 19.82 -7.34 16.33
CA GLN A 191 20.32 -6.87 17.64
C GLN A 191 20.79 -5.42 17.59
N ILE A 192 21.43 -5.01 16.48
CA ILE A 192 21.90 -3.64 16.26
C ILE A 192 20.74 -2.63 16.29
N MET A 193 19.60 -2.97 15.71
CA MET A 193 18.41 -2.11 15.71
C MET A 193 17.79 -2.00 17.10
N VAL A 194 17.73 -3.11 17.83
CA VAL A 194 17.27 -3.14 19.22
C VAL A 194 18.16 -2.27 20.11
N ASP A 195 19.48 -2.40 19.97
CA ASP A 195 20.45 -1.65 20.77
C ASP A 195 20.39 -0.15 20.47
N ARG A 196 20.25 0.23 19.18
CA ARG A 196 20.05 1.63 18.77
C ARG A 196 18.80 2.26 19.38
N ALA A 197 17.68 1.53 19.39
CA ALA A 197 16.45 2.03 20.00
C ALA A 197 16.57 2.14 21.52
N LYS A 198 17.21 1.17 22.20
CA LYS A 198 17.47 1.25 23.65
C LYS A 198 18.37 2.41 24.04
N ALA A 199 19.33 2.77 23.19
CA ALA A 199 20.23 3.90 23.43
C ALA A 199 19.56 5.28 23.18
N ASN A 200 18.39 5.32 22.56
CA ASN A 200 17.69 6.56 22.25
C ASN A 200 16.77 6.97 23.42
N PRO A 201 17.00 8.11 24.09
CA PRO A 201 16.23 8.52 25.26
C PRO A 201 14.78 8.90 24.95
N THR A 202 14.43 9.13 23.69
CA THR A 202 13.06 9.42 23.25
C THR A 202 12.23 8.14 23.12
N ILE A 203 12.87 6.97 23.05
CA ILE A 203 12.18 5.69 22.86
C ILE A 203 11.99 4.95 24.18
N THR A 204 10.75 4.55 24.45
CA THR A 204 10.41 3.62 25.53
C THR A 204 9.97 2.29 24.91
N LEU A 205 10.62 1.19 25.28
CA LEU A 205 10.21 -0.15 24.86
C LEU A 205 9.23 -0.75 25.86
N MET A 206 8.07 -1.19 25.37
CA MET A 206 7.02 -1.84 26.18
C MET A 206 6.75 -3.25 25.64
N THR A 207 7.43 -4.22 26.22
CA THR A 207 7.34 -5.65 25.85
C THR A 207 6.23 -6.37 26.58
N ASN A 208 5.86 -7.56 26.11
CA ASN A 208 4.74 -8.35 26.64
C ASN A 208 3.42 -7.56 26.66
N THR A 209 3.24 -6.61 25.75
CA THR A 209 2.08 -5.71 25.75
C THR A 209 1.39 -5.72 24.40
N VAL A 210 0.07 -5.72 24.42
CA VAL A 210 -0.79 -5.57 23.24
C VAL A 210 -1.70 -4.37 23.41
N VAL A 211 -1.97 -3.68 22.30
CA VAL A 211 -3.04 -2.68 22.24
C VAL A 211 -4.38 -3.41 22.19
N THR A 212 -5.35 -2.99 22.98
CA THR A 212 -6.69 -3.58 23.05
C THR A 212 -7.78 -2.68 22.49
N SER A 213 -7.58 -1.35 22.50
CA SER A 213 -8.44 -0.38 21.81
C SER A 213 -7.72 0.95 21.58
N ILE A 214 -8.21 1.73 20.62
CA ILE A 214 -7.72 3.07 20.30
C ILE A 214 -8.87 4.06 20.53
N THR A 215 -8.64 5.09 21.34
CA THR A 215 -9.63 6.09 21.70
C THR A 215 -9.26 7.44 21.10
N GLY A 216 -10.25 8.15 20.59
CA GLY A 216 -10.08 9.47 20.00
C GLY A 216 -11.43 10.18 19.83
N THR A 217 -11.38 11.45 19.46
CA THR A 217 -12.58 12.18 19.04
C THR A 217 -12.98 11.74 17.64
N SER A 218 -14.23 11.35 17.44
CA SER A 218 -14.78 11.17 16.09
C SER A 218 -15.32 12.51 15.58
N SER A 219 -14.93 12.90 14.37
CA SER A 219 -15.66 13.94 13.64
C SER A 219 -16.88 13.27 13.02
N PRO A 220 -18.10 13.83 13.15
CA PRO A 220 -19.20 13.38 12.32
C PRO A 220 -18.81 13.50 10.84
N THR A 221 -19.24 12.52 10.04
CA THR A 221 -18.99 12.36 8.61
C THR A 221 -19.03 13.70 7.87
N GLN A 222 -17.98 14.01 7.12
CA GLN A 222 -17.98 15.15 6.23
C GLN A 222 -19.13 14.98 5.22
N ASN A 223 -20.09 15.90 5.21
CA ASN A 223 -21.01 16.03 4.08
C ASN A 223 -20.16 16.34 2.84
N THR A 224 -20.07 15.38 1.92
CA THR A 224 -19.33 15.45 0.65
C THR A 224 -20.07 16.23 -0.44
N GLY A 225 -21.19 16.88 -0.11
CA GLY A 225 -21.93 17.72 -1.05
C GLY A 225 -21.13 18.99 -1.41
N ALA A 226 -21.07 19.30 -2.70
CA ALA A 226 -20.56 20.59 -3.17
C ALA A 226 -21.32 21.74 -2.47
N PRO A 227 -20.65 22.86 -2.12
CA PRO A 227 -21.33 23.99 -1.49
C PRO A 227 -22.46 24.49 -2.38
N ILE A 228 -23.68 24.58 -1.84
CA ILE A 228 -24.76 25.31 -2.51
C ILE A 228 -24.39 26.79 -2.44
N ALA A 229 -23.92 27.34 -3.55
CA ALA A 229 -23.60 28.76 -3.66
C ALA A 229 -24.89 29.57 -3.81
N ILE A 230 -25.28 30.30 -2.76
CA ILE A 230 -26.34 31.31 -2.81
C ILE A 230 -25.66 32.68 -2.89
N PRO A 231 -25.83 33.46 -3.97
CA PRO A 231 -25.26 34.80 -4.07
C PRO A 231 -25.65 35.67 -2.87
N GLY A 232 -24.65 36.21 -2.16
CA GLY A 232 -24.85 37.10 -1.02
C GLY A 232 -24.93 36.43 0.37
N LEU A 233 -24.90 35.09 0.47
CA LEU A 233 -24.90 34.38 1.75
C LEU A 233 -23.53 33.73 2.02
N THR A 234 -22.77 34.27 2.98
CA THR A 234 -21.54 33.63 3.49
C THR A 234 -21.84 32.93 4.81
N LEU A 235 -22.02 31.60 4.77
CA LEU A 235 -22.07 30.79 5.99
C LEU A 235 -20.65 30.41 6.39
N LYS A 236 -20.18 30.92 7.54
CA LYS A 236 -18.96 30.39 8.17
C LYS A 236 -19.29 28.99 8.69
N ARG A 237 -18.77 27.94 8.04
CA ARG A 237 -18.89 26.57 8.54
C ARG A 237 -18.18 26.52 9.91
N PRO A 238 -18.81 26.02 10.99
CA PRO A 238 -18.09 25.80 12.23
C PRO A 238 -16.89 24.89 11.93
N ALA A 239 -15.71 25.25 12.44
CA ALA A 239 -14.56 24.37 12.38
C ALA A 239 -14.88 23.14 13.25
N VAL A 240 -15.28 22.04 12.61
CA VAL A 240 -15.33 20.75 13.28
C VAL A 240 -13.89 20.34 13.51
N ALA A 241 -13.48 20.16 14.77
CA ALA A 241 -12.15 19.66 15.07
C ALA A 241 -11.98 18.31 14.37
N PRO A 242 -10.88 18.09 13.61
CA PRO A 242 -10.66 16.82 12.94
C PRO A 242 -10.65 15.70 13.98
N ALA A 243 -11.12 14.52 13.57
CA ALA A 243 -10.99 13.34 14.39
C ALA A 243 -9.51 13.15 14.77
N SER A 244 -9.25 12.79 16.02
CA SER A 244 -7.87 12.66 16.50
C SER A 244 -7.77 11.62 17.60
N VAL A 245 -6.76 10.75 17.50
CA VAL A 245 -6.37 9.84 18.59
C VAL A 245 -5.97 10.64 19.83
N SER A 246 -6.44 10.19 21.00
CA SER A 246 -6.12 10.76 22.31
C SER A 246 -5.42 9.78 23.24
N SER A 247 -5.75 8.50 23.15
CA SER A 247 -5.16 7.46 23.99
C SER A 247 -5.34 6.06 23.41
N ILE A 248 -4.61 5.11 23.97
CA ILE A 248 -4.78 3.68 23.71
C ILE A 248 -4.95 2.91 25.01
N ALA A 249 -5.78 1.86 24.99
CA ALA A 249 -5.80 0.86 26.04
C ALA A 249 -4.79 -0.23 25.69
N VAL A 250 -4.02 -0.66 26.69
CA VAL A 250 -3.00 -1.70 26.54
C VAL A 250 -3.15 -2.75 27.63
N ARG A 251 -2.78 -3.99 27.31
CA ARG A 251 -2.75 -5.10 28.26
C ARG A 251 -1.42 -5.81 28.22
N ASN A 252 -0.83 -6.04 29.39
CA ASN A 252 0.31 -6.93 29.52
C ASN A 252 -0.17 -8.39 29.44
N VAL A 253 0.32 -9.14 28.46
CA VAL A 253 -0.14 -10.52 28.18
C VAL A 253 0.40 -11.55 29.16
N VAL A 254 1.40 -11.19 29.98
CA VAL A 254 1.98 -12.07 31.01
C VAL A 254 1.33 -11.80 32.37
N THR A 255 1.19 -10.54 32.76
CA THR A 255 0.63 -10.17 34.09
C THR A 255 -0.89 -10.00 34.07
N GLY A 256 -1.49 -9.78 32.90
CA GLY A 256 -2.90 -9.42 32.76
C GLY A 256 -3.22 -7.96 33.11
N GLU A 257 -2.21 -7.17 33.50
CA GLU A 257 -2.39 -5.76 33.86
C GLU A 257 -2.87 -4.92 32.67
N GLU A 258 -3.90 -4.13 32.88
CA GLU A 258 -4.45 -3.20 31.90
C GLU A 258 -4.13 -1.76 32.30
N SER A 259 -3.76 -0.95 31.31
CA SER A 259 -3.48 0.48 31.52
C SER A 259 -3.84 1.28 30.28
N THR A 260 -3.86 2.60 30.43
CA THR A 260 -4.12 3.56 29.35
C THR A 260 -2.87 4.39 29.12
N LEU A 261 -2.49 4.56 27.86
CA LEU A 261 -1.40 5.44 27.46
C LEU A 261 -1.96 6.60 26.63
N ASP A 262 -1.66 7.82 27.07
CA ASP A 262 -1.96 9.02 26.28
C ASP A 262 -1.04 9.07 25.06
N THR A 263 -1.64 9.27 23.89
CA THR A 263 -0.90 9.37 22.63
C THR A 263 -1.72 10.16 21.61
N ASN A 264 -1.04 10.82 20.68
CA ASN A 264 -1.70 11.47 19.56
C ASN A 264 -1.59 10.69 18.26
N ALA A 265 -0.76 9.64 18.23
CA ALA A 265 -0.60 8.80 17.07
C ALA A 265 -0.29 7.35 17.42
N VAL A 266 -0.79 6.44 16.59
CA VAL A 266 -0.50 5.01 16.64
C VAL A 266 -0.04 4.59 15.24
N PHE A 267 1.24 4.24 15.14
CA PHE A 267 1.84 3.70 13.93
C PHE A 267 1.86 2.17 14.02
N VAL A 268 1.15 1.50 13.12
CA VAL A 268 1.02 0.04 13.10
C VAL A 268 2.05 -0.56 12.15
N ALA A 269 3.17 -1.01 12.70
CA ALA A 269 4.34 -1.54 11.98
C ALA A 269 4.49 -3.07 12.16
N ILE A 270 3.40 -3.81 11.93
CA ILE A 270 3.35 -5.29 12.09
C ILE A 270 3.52 -6.06 10.77
N GLY A 271 3.93 -5.37 9.70
CA GLY A 271 4.22 -5.92 8.38
C GLY A 271 3.05 -5.83 7.41
N HIS A 272 3.31 -6.25 6.18
CA HIS A 272 2.35 -6.22 5.08
C HIS A 272 2.04 -7.63 4.59
N THR A 273 0.98 -7.75 3.80
CA THR A 273 0.60 -8.96 3.08
C THR A 273 0.52 -8.63 1.58
N PRO A 274 1.45 -9.11 0.74
CA PRO A 274 1.40 -8.92 -0.71
C PRO A 274 0.19 -9.65 -1.31
N ALA A 275 -0.48 -9.02 -2.27
CA ALA A 275 -1.68 -9.59 -2.90
C ALA A 275 -1.29 -10.47 -4.10
N THR A 276 -0.70 -11.63 -3.84
CA THR A 276 -0.01 -12.47 -4.86
C THR A 276 -0.45 -13.94 -4.84
N ASP A 277 -1.48 -14.28 -4.07
CA ASP A 277 -1.99 -15.66 -3.92
C ASP A 277 -2.53 -16.27 -5.20
N PHE A 278 -3.18 -15.47 -6.05
CA PHE A 278 -3.65 -15.91 -7.37
C PHE A 278 -2.52 -16.38 -8.31
N ALA A 279 -1.27 -15.99 -8.04
CA ALA A 279 -0.09 -16.32 -8.84
C ALA A 279 0.75 -17.47 -8.24
N ALA A 280 0.31 -18.06 -7.12
CA ALA A 280 0.99 -19.17 -6.49
C ALA A 280 1.09 -20.37 -7.44
N GLY A 281 2.28 -20.96 -7.54
CA GLY A 281 2.56 -22.09 -8.44
C GLY A 281 2.89 -21.70 -9.89
N VAL A 282 2.72 -20.43 -10.27
CA VAL A 282 3.13 -19.90 -11.58
C VAL A 282 4.41 -19.11 -11.48
N VAL A 283 4.55 -18.26 -10.46
CA VAL A 283 5.77 -17.49 -10.18
C VAL A 283 6.33 -17.82 -8.80
N ASP A 284 7.64 -17.66 -8.67
CA ASP A 284 8.35 -17.85 -7.41
C ASP A 284 7.98 -16.74 -6.43
N ARG A 285 7.77 -17.14 -5.18
CA ARG A 285 7.47 -16.25 -4.07
C ARG A 285 8.37 -16.54 -2.89
N ASP A 286 8.71 -15.51 -2.13
CA ASP A 286 9.41 -15.68 -0.86
C ASP A 286 8.46 -16.22 0.24
N ASN A 287 9.03 -16.54 1.40
CA ASN A 287 8.28 -17.09 2.53
C ASN A 287 7.25 -16.10 3.12
N ASP A 288 7.35 -14.81 2.81
CA ASP A 288 6.42 -13.77 3.22
C ASP A 288 5.35 -13.48 2.13
N GLY A 289 5.44 -14.17 0.99
CA GLY A 289 4.49 -14.12 -0.12
C GLY A 289 4.85 -13.12 -1.22
N TYR A 290 5.97 -12.39 -1.13
CA TYR A 290 6.36 -11.42 -2.16
C TYR A 290 6.82 -12.15 -3.41
N VAL A 291 6.47 -11.64 -4.59
CA VAL A 291 6.98 -12.19 -5.86
C VAL A 291 8.48 -11.93 -5.95
N VAL A 292 9.24 -12.96 -6.35
CA VAL A 292 10.69 -12.85 -6.51
C VAL A 292 11.01 -12.35 -7.92
N VAL A 293 11.85 -11.31 -8.02
CA VAL A 293 12.30 -10.71 -9.29
C VAL A 293 13.82 -10.67 -9.40
N GLN A 294 14.31 -10.60 -10.64
CA GLN A 294 15.74 -10.60 -10.93
C GLN A 294 16.41 -9.24 -10.67
N GLY A 295 16.98 -9.09 -9.47
CA GLY A 295 17.81 -7.93 -9.12
C GLY A 295 17.07 -6.59 -9.28
N ALA A 296 17.58 -5.72 -10.16
CA ALA A 296 16.97 -4.42 -10.46
C ALA A 296 15.94 -4.45 -11.62
N SER A 297 15.72 -5.60 -12.26
CA SER A 297 14.67 -5.79 -13.26
C SER A 297 13.32 -6.09 -12.59
N THR A 298 12.30 -6.40 -13.39
CA THR A 298 10.96 -6.84 -12.96
C THR A 298 10.64 -8.27 -13.41
N VAL A 299 11.58 -8.94 -14.08
CA VAL A 299 11.47 -10.32 -14.56
C VAL A 299 11.27 -11.29 -13.39
N THR A 300 10.22 -12.12 -13.47
CA THR A 300 9.92 -13.18 -12.49
C THR A 300 10.56 -14.53 -12.90
N SER A 301 10.26 -15.61 -12.18
CA SER A 301 10.66 -16.97 -12.60
C SER A 301 9.92 -17.48 -13.84
N ALA A 302 8.78 -16.88 -14.20
CA ALA A 302 7.99 -17.25 -15.38
C ALA A 302 8.25 -16.31 -16.57
N PRO A 303 8.65 -16.84 -17.75
CA PRO A 303 8.90 -16.03 -18.94
C PRO A 303 7.68 -15.23 -19.39
N GLY A 304 7.83 -13.91 -19.56
CA GLY A 304 6.72 -13.03 -19.98
C GLY A 304 5.80 -12.59 -18.84
N ILE A 305 6.05 -13.03 -17.60
CA ILE A 305 5.43 -12.45 -16.40
C ILE A 305 6.43 -11.54 -15.68
N PHE A 306 6.01 -10.32 -15.44
CA PHE A 306 6.76 -9.29 -14.73
C PHE A 306 6.00 -8.86 -13.47
N ALA A 307 6.71 -8.34 -12.48
CA ALA A 307 6.08 -7.86 -11.25
C ALA A 307 6.68 -6.52 -10.76
N ALA A 308 5.82 -5.62 -10.30
CA ALA A 308 6.21 -4.24 -9.98
C ALA A 308 5.42 -3.65 -8.80
N GLY A 309 6.11 -2.82 -8.02
CA GLY A 309 5.55 -2.14 -6.85
C GLY A 309 5.57 -3.02 -5.60
N ASP A 310 4.67 -2.75 -4.67
CA ASP A 310 4.73 -3.32 -3.33
C ASP A 310 4.47 -4.84 -3.25
N CYS A 311 4.07 -5.49 -4.35
CA CYS A 311 3.97 -6.95 -4.41
C CYS A 311 5.35 -7.63 -4.52
N VAL A 312 6.39 -6.85 -4.81
CA VAL A 312 7.81 -7.27 -4.88
C VAL A 312 8.70 -6.46 -3.93
N ASP A 313 8.38 -5.17 -3.73
CA ASP A 313 9.16 -4.25 -2.91
C ASP A 313 8.72 -4.27 -1.44
N ARG A 314 9.48 -4.97 -0.60
CA ARG A 314 9.33 -4.97 0.86
C ARG A 314 10.13 -3.86 1.56
N THR A 315 10.98 -3.14 0.83
CA THR A 315 11.96 -2.20 1.40
C THR A 315 11.44 -0.77 1.36
N TYR A 316 11.13 -0.25 0.18
CA TYR A 316 10.82 1.19 0.03
C TYR A 316 9.33 1.48 0.19
N ARG A 317 8.46 0.71 -0.49
CA ARG A 317 6.99 0.80 -0.35
C ARG A 317 6.47 2.23 -0.48
N GLN A 318 6.94 2.94 -1.50
CA GLN A 318 6.53 4.32 -1.80
C GLN A 318 5.83 4.38 -3.16
N ALA A 319 4.87 5.30 -3.28
CA ALA A 319 4.17 5.55 -4.54
C ALA A 319 5.13 5.82 -5.72
N ILE A 320 6.18 6.61 -5.48
CA ILE A 320 7.16 6.97 -6.50
C ILE A 320 8.10 5.82 -6.87
N SER A 321 8.50 4.97 -5.90
CA SER A 321 9.30 3.77 -6.19
C SER A 321 8.46 2.77 -6.99
N ALA A 322 7.20 2.56 -6.60
CA ALA A 322 6.26 1.71 -7.31
C ALA A 322 6.00 2.20 -8.75
N ALA A 323 5.81 3.51 -8.96
CA ALA A 323 5.69 4.08 -10.31
C ALA A 323 6.95 3.80 -11.16
N GLY A 324 8.14 4.00 -10.59
CA GLY A 324 9.40 3.66 -11.26
C GLY A 324 9.54 2.17 -11.61
N MET A 325 9.06 1.27 -10.76
CA MET A 325 8.98 -0.17 -11.08
C MET A 325 7.98 -0.47 -12.19
N GLY A 326 6.83 0.20 -12.19
CA GLY A 326 5.83 0.08 -13.26
C GLY A 326 6.40 0.43 -14.64
N CYS A 327 7.20 1.49 -14.71
CA CYS A 327 7.95 1.85 -15.91
C CYS A 327 8.89 0.71 -16.36
N ARG A 328 9.71 0.17 -15.44
CA ARG A 328 10.61 -0.97 -15.73
C ARG A 328 9.84 -2.19 -16.26
N ALA A 329 8.73 -2.56 -15.61
CA ALA A 329 7.90 -3.68 -16.05
C ALA A 329 7.30 -3.50 -17.44
N ALA A 330 6.87 -2.28 -17.78
CA ALA A 330 6.40 -1.99 -19.13
C ALA A 330 7.51 -2.16 -20.18
N LEU A 331 8.73 -1.70 -19.89
CA LEU A 331 9.86 -1.81 -20.81
C LEU A 331 10.34 -3.26 -20.96
N ASP A 332 10.40 -4.01 -19.85
CA ASP A 332 10.75 -5.43 -19.85
C ASP A 332 9.70 -6.25 -20.63
N ALA A 333 8.40 -5.97 -20.43
CA ALA A 333 7.32 -6.61 -21.16
C ALA A 333 7.31 -6.23 -22.65
N GLN A 334 7.59 -4.97 -22.98
CA GLN A 334 7.71 -4.54 -24.37
C GLN A 334 8.84 -5.29 -25.08
N ALA A 335 10.03 -5.35 -24.48
CA ALA A 335 11.17 -6.07 -25.04
C ALA A 335 10.82 -7.55 -25.26
N TYR A 336 10.23 -8.20 -24.27
CA TYR A 336 9.78 -9.58 -24.38
C TYR A 336 8.75 -9.81 -25.49
N LEU A 337 7.86 -8.85 -25.76
CA LEU A 337 6.86 -8.99 -26.83
C LEU A 337 7.43 -8.72 -28.23
N THR A 338 8.55 -7.98 -28.33
CA THR A 338 9.17 -7.63 -29.62
C THR A 338 10.32 -8.55 -30.04
N ASP A 339 10.91 -9.29 -29.10
CA ASP A 339 11.92 -10.32 -29.38
C ASP A 339 11.33 -11.55 -30.08
#